data_AF-A0A6A9K777-F1
#
_entry.id   AF-A0A6A9K777-F1
#
_cell.length_a   1.000
_cell.length_b   1.000
_cell.length_c   1.000
_cell.angle_alpha   90.00
_cell.angle_beta   90.00
_cell.angle_gamma   90.00
#
_symmetry.space_group_name_H-M   'P 1'
#
loop_
_entity.id
_entity.type
_entity.pdbx_description
1 polymer ?
#
loop_
_entity_poly.entity_id
_entity_poly.type
_entity_poly.pdbx_seq_one_letter_code
_entity_poly.pdbx_strand_id
1 'polypeptide(L)'
;MPFVSYAQNLEDVRLWRALKLFPRGFYIDVGANHPRIDSVTLAFYERGWRGINIEPLPHLHRELERERPEDLNLNLAIGEREGRATLYEMAASGLSTLDPELARQRQAEGCTATPREVKVSTLDAICAAHVEGPIHFLKIDVEGLEGAVLRGLDLNRWRPWLILAETPFDHDPEWKAPLLAAGYRFVHFDGLNGYYLAEEQARLEGAFALPPNLLDDFQLCHGHAMSHPVAPLEQALEQALKRAEDAEQALRDWRALPWYRRLFG
;
A
#
# COMPACT_ATOMS: atom_id res chain seq x y z
N MET A 1 15.72 -14.43 2.79
CA MET A 1 14.26 -14.67 2.73
C MET A 1 13.76 -14.17 1.39
N PRO A 2 12.80 -14.85 0.75
CA PRO A 2 12.22 -14.43 -0.53
C PRO A 2 11.57 -13.03 -0.41
N PHE A 3 11.43 -12.32 -1.52
CA PHE A 3 10.65 -11.07 -1.55
C PHE A 3 9.15 -11.42 -1.44
N VAL A 4 8.44 -10.84 -0.47
CA VAL A 4 7.00 -11.04 -0.33
C VAL A 4 6.32 -9.79 -0.82
N SER A 5 5.45 -9.93 -1.81
CA SER A 5 4.66 -8.83 -2.35
C SER A 5 3.36 -8.69 -1.58
N TYR A 6 3.08 -7.46 -1.16
CA TYR A 6 1.89 -7.04 -0.45
C TYR A 6 1.04 -6.07 -1.28
N ALA A 7 1.58 -5.58 -2.40
CA ALA A 7 0.96 -4.56 -3.23
C ALA A 7 -0.08 -5.13 -4.19
N GLN A 8 -1.21 -4.42 -4.35
CA GLN A 8 -2.37 -4.86 -5.12
C GLN A 8 -2.03 -5.32 -6.54
N ASN A 9 -1.10 -4.63 -7.22
CA ASN A 9 -0.73 -4.86 -8.61
C ASN A 9 0.79 -5.06 -8.80
N LEU A 10 1.47 -5.62 -7.79
CA LEU A 10 2.92 -5.92 -7.77
C LEU A 10 3.82 -4.68 -7.96
N GLU A 11 3.35 -3.50 -7.55
CA GLU A 11 4.10 -2.24 -7.60
C GLU A 11 5.41 -2.38 -6.82
N ASP A 12 5.34 -3.02 -5.64
CA ASP A 12 6.48 -3.30 -4.78
C ASP A 12 7.55 -4.17 -5.45
N VAL A 13 7.16 -5.19 -6.23
CA VAL A 13 8.08 -6.05 -6.98
C VAL A 13 8.82 -5.25 -8.06
N ARG A 14 8.12 -4.39 -8.80
CA ARG A 14 8.74 -3.53 -9.84
C ARG A 14 9.71 -2.55 -9.22
N LEU A 15 9.29 -1.87 -8.17
CA LEU A 15 10.14 -0.94 -7.42
C LEU A 15 11.35 -1.67 -6.84
N TRP A 16 11.16 -2.88 -6.31
CA TRP A 16 12.26 -3.68 -5.76
C TRP A 16 13.25 -4.09 -6.84
N ARG A 17 12.78 -4.46 -8.03
CA ARG A 17 13.66 -4.74 -9.18
C ARG A 17 14.58 -3.55 -9.49
N ALA A 18 14.05 -2.32 -9.43
CA ALA A 18 14.82 -1.10 -9.65
C ALA A 18 15.76 -0.76 -8.47
N LEU A 19 15.32 -0.99 -7.23
CA LEU A 19 15.91 -0.36 -6.04
C LEU A 19 16.65 -1.33 -5.09
N LYS A 20 16.60 -2.65 -5.29
CA LYS A 20 17.19 -3.65 -4.37
C LYS A 20 18.68 -3.52 -4.11
N LEU A 21 19.42 -2.78 -4.95
CA LEU A 21 20.84 -2.52 -4.75
C LEU A 21 21.11 -1.44 -3.68
N PHE A 22 20.08 -0.72 -3.23
CA PHE A 22 20.18 0.27 -2.17
C PHE A 22 19.82 -0.38 -0.82
N PRO A 23 20.78 -0.45 0.13
CA PRO A 23 20.59 -1.22 1.37
C PRO A 23 19.61 -0.57 2.35
N ARG A 24 19.49 0.77 2.32
CA ARG A 24 18.55 1.55 3.14
C ARG A 24 18.08 2.73 2.32
N GLY A 25 16.89 2.62 1.75
CA GLY A 25 16.27 3.71 1.01
C GLY A 25 15.16 4.38 1.79
N PHE A 26 14.54 5.37 1.15
CA PHE A 26 13.52 6.22 1.72
C PHE A 26 12.35 6.38 0.77
N TYR A 27 11.14 6.22 1.29
CA TYR A 27 9.90 6.40 0.53
C TYR A 27 8.98 7.42 1.20
N ILE A 28 8.08 7.97 0.40
CA ILE A 28 6.91 8.71 0.88
C ILE A 28 5.68 8.03 0.29
N ASP A 29 4.74 7.67 1.15
CA ASP A 29 3.51 6.98 0.81
C ASP A 29 2.31 7.88 1.15
N VAL A 30 1.73 8.49 0.12
CA VAL A 30 0.58 9.39 0.23
C VAL A 30 -0.69 8.61 -0.09
N GLY A 31 -1.58 8.51 0.90
CA GLY A 31 -2.67 7.53 0.88
C GLY A 31 -2.14 6.14 1.22
N ALA A 32 -1.44 6.05 2.37
CA ALA A 32 -0.79 4.82 2.80
C ALA A 32 -1.78 3.70 3.17
N ASN A 33 -3.01 4.06 3.53
CA ASN A 33 -4.10 3.12 3.82
C ASN A 33 -3.67 2.05 4.86
N HIS A 34 -4.06 0.79 4.66
CA HIS A 34 -3.75 -0.30 5.59
C HIS A 34 -2.25 -0.64 5.56
N PRO A 35 -1.57 -0.85 6.72
CA PRO A 35 -0.12 -1.11 6.78
C PRO A 35 0.38 -2.41 6.12
N ARG A 36 -0.52 -3.24 5.58
CA ARG A 36 -0.25 -4.64 5.15
C ARG A 36 -1.04 -5.03 3.91
N ILE A 37 -2.33 -4.72 3.88
CA ILE A 37 -3.20 -5.01 2.75
C ILE A 37 -2.92 -3.95 1.68
N ASP A 38 -2.65 -4.40 0.45
CA ASP A 38 -2.35 -3.56 -0.71
C ASP A 38 -1.17 -2.59 -0.50
N SER A 39 -0.26 -2.93 0.43
CA SER A 39 0.85 -2.04 0.81
C SER A 39 2.02 -2.14 -0.15
N VAL A 40 2.29 -1.05 -0.87
CA VAL A 40 3.48 -0.92 -1.74
C VAL A 40 4.79 -0.85 -0.92
N THR A 41 4.73 -0.42 0.34
CA THR A 41 5.92 -0.08 1.12
C THR A 41 6.31 -1.12 2.17
N LEU A 42 5.43 -2.06 2.55
CA LEU A 42 5.73 -3.05 3.59
C LEU A 42 6.94 -3.93 3.27
N ALA A 43 7.05 -4.40 2.02
CA ALA A 43 8.18 -5.21 1.62
C ALA A 43 9.52 -4.47 1.76
N PHE A 44 9.54 -3.15 1.57
CA PHE A 44 10.71 -2.30 1.79
C PHE A 44 11.00 -2.11 3.28
N TYR A 45 9.97 -1.84 4.08
CA TYR A 45 10.09 -1.66 5.53
C TYR A 45 10.69 -2.87 6.24
N GLU A 46 10.24 -4.08 5.89
CA GLU A 46 10.78 -5.34 6.39
C GLU A 46 12.26 -5.54 6.04
N ARG A 47 12.76 -4.79 5.05
CA ARG A 47 14.14 -4.82 4.55
C ARG A 47 14.96 -3.63 5.04
N GLY A 48 14.49 -2.93 6.06
CA GLY A 48 15.22 -1.85 6.73
C GLY A 48 15.11 -0.48 6.05
N TRP A 49 14.22 -0.32 5.07
CA TRP A 49 13.88 0.99 4.53
C TRP A 49 12.94 1.72 5.48
N ARG A 50 13.03 3.04 5.52
CA ARG A 50 12.20 3.87 6.38
C ARG A 50 11.64 5.03 5.58
N GLY A 51 10.43 5.45 5.90
CA GLY A 51 9.78 6.50 5.13
C GLY A 51 8.71 7.24 5.91
N ILE A 52 7.88 7.95 5.16
CA ILE A 52 6.74 8.70 5.68
C ILE A 52 5.47 8.05 5.13
N ASN A 53 4.57 7.62 6.01
CA ASN A 53 3.24 7.18 5.66
C ASN A 53 2.24 8.30 6.00
N ILE A 54 1.41 8.69 5.05
CA ILE A 54 0.45 9.79 5.22
C ILE A 54 -0.96 9.25 4.99
N GLU A 55 -1.77 9.27 6.05
CA GLU A 55 -3.10 8.66 6.07
C GLU A 55 -4.09 9.51 6.91
N PRO A 56 -5.10 10.14 6.29
CA PRO A 56 -6.02 11.02 6.99
C PRO A 56 -7.03 10.31 7.91
N LEU A 57 -7.32 9.02 7.71
CA LEU A 57 -8.28 8.28 8.54
C LEU A 57 -7.65 7.84 9.87
N PRO A 58 -8.19 8.27 11.03
CA PRO A 58 -7.56 8.01 12.33
C PRO A 58 -7.43 6.53 12.70
N HIS A 59 -8.28 5.64 12.17
CA HIS A 59 -8.19 4.22 12.48
C HIS A 59 -7.04 3.56 11.72
N LEU A 60 -6.89 3.83 10.42
CA LEU A 60 -5.76 3.35 9.60
C LEU A 60 -4.43 3.95 10.07
N HIS A 61 -4.41 5.23 10.43
CA HIS A 61 -3.23 5.87 11.01
C HIS A 61 -2.74 5.15 12.28
N ARG A 62 -3.64 4.77 13.20
CA ARG A 62 -3.26 3.99 14.40
C ARG A 62 -2.72 2.60 14.06
N GLU A 63 -3.23 1.98 13.00
CA GLU A 63 -2.70 0.70 12.54
C GLU A 63 -1.29 0.86 11.95
N LEU A 64 -1.05 1.92 11.17
CA LEU A 64 0.27 2.31 10.69
C LEU A 64 1.23 2.57 11.86
N GLU A 65 0.84 3.34 12.88
CA GLU A 65 1.68 3.56 14.06
C GLU A 65 2.06 2.26 14.78
N ARG A 66 1.12 1.32 14.88
CA ARG A 66 1.34 0.02 15.55
C ARG A 66 2.27 -0.88 14.75
N GLU A 67 2.08 -0.96 13.44
CA GLU A 67 2.74 -1.94 12.56
C GLU A 67 4.02 -1.38 11.92
N ARG A 68 4.14 -0.05 11.83
CA ARG A 68 5.23 0.69 11.20
C ARG A 68 5.86 1.71 12.17
N PRO A 69 6.27 1.30 13.39
CA PRO A 69 6.76 2.22 14.42
C PRO A 69 8.07 2.93 14.07
N GLU A 70 8.83 2.43 13.10
CA GLU A 70 10.07 3.08 12.65
C GLU A 70 9.86 4.04 11.47
N ASP A 71 8.67 4.05 10.87
CA ASP A 71 8.26 5.07 9.89
C ASP A 71 7.69 6.29 10.61
N LEU A 72 7.74 7.44 9.93
CA LEU A 72 6.95 8.60 10.35
C LEU A 72 5.52 8.46 9.84
N ASN A 73 4.56 8.24 10.74
CA ASN A 73 3.15 8.08 10.39
C ASN A 73 2.35 9.36 10.70
N LEU A 74 1.80 10.01 9.67
CA LEU A 74 1.13 11.30 9.78
C LEU A 74 -0.38 11.20 9.55
N ASN A 75 -1.18 11.67 10.51
CA ASN A 75 -2.64 11.73 10.40
C ASN A 75 -3.13 13.04 9.77
N LEU A 76 -2.98 13.16 8.46
CA LEU A 76 -3.42 14.31 7.67
C LEU A 76 -3.57 13.91 6.21
N ALA A 77 -4.29 14.71 5.43
CA ALA A 77 -4.32 14.60 3.98
C ALA A 77 -3.28 15.53 3.34
N ILE A 78 -2.93 15.25 2.09
CA ILE A 78 -2.06 16.09 1.28
C ILE A 78 -2.87 16.77 0.18
N GLY A 79 -2.58 18.05 -0.04
CA GLY A 79 -3.14 18.80 -1.17
C GLY A 79 -2.23 19.95 -1.59
N GLU A 80 -2.79 20.86 -2.40
CA GLU A 80 -2.05 22.02 -2.94
C GLU A 80 -1.71 23.05 -1.86
N ARG A 81 -2.51 23.14 -0.78
CA ARG A 81 -2.40 24.17 0.26
C ARG A 81 -2.71 23.60 1.64
N GLU A 82 -2.08 24.17 2.66
CA GLU A 82 -2.38 23.84 4.06
C GLU A 82 -3.79 24.33 4.45
N GLY A 83 -4.48 23.56 5.29
CA GLY A 83 -5.79 23.94 5.78
C GLY A 83 -6.58 22.78 6.37
N ARG A 84 -7.91 22.83 6.18
CA ARG A 84 -8.85 21.78 6.56
C ARG A 84 -9.75 21.47 5.36
N ALA A 85 -10.10 20.22 5.19
CA ALA A 85 -11.00 19.77 4.13
C ALA A 85 -11.90 18.64 4.64
N THR A 86 -13.00 18.41 3.93
CA THR A 86 -13.91 17.29 4.18
C THR A 86 -13.44 16.07 3.39
N LEU A 87 -13.03 15.02 4.09
CA LEU A 87 -12.81 13.69 3.56
C LEU A 87 -14.11 12.90 3.60
N TYR A 88 -14.44 12.24 2.51
CA TYR A 88 -15.55 11.31 2.43
C TYR A 88 -15.00 9.90 2.62
N GLU A 89 -15.12 9.38 3.84
CA GLU A 89 -14.72 8.02 4.19
C GLU A 89 -15.69 7.02 3.56
N MET A 90 -15.19 6.17 2.67
CA MET A 90 -15.98 5.11 2.05
C MET A 90 -15.97 3.85 2.92
N ALA A 91 -17.09 3.12 2.95
CA ALA A 91 -17.17 1.85 3.67
C ALA A 91 -16.22 0.78 3.13
N ALA A 92 -15.91 0.83 1.83
CA ALA A 92 -14.84 0.06 1.23
C ALA A 92 -13.50 0.77 1.48
N SER A 93 -12.59 0.09 2.16
CA SER A 93 -11.20 0.54 2.38
C SER A 93 -10.53 0.90 1.04
N GLY A 94 -9.65 1.90 1.06
CA GLY A 94 -8.96 2.41 -0.13
C GLY A 94 -9.71 3.52 -0.85
N LEU A 95 -11.05 3.45 -0.97
CA LEU A 95 -11.81 4.33 -1.86
C LEU A 95 -12.15 5.73 -1.31
N SER A 96 -11.55 6.13 -0.18
CA SER A 96 -11.88 7.41 0.48
C SER A 96 -11.25 8.60 -0.24
N THR A 97 -12.01 9.68 -0.44
CA THR A 97 -11.58 10.82 -1.27
C THR A 97 -11.95 12.17 -0.65
N LEU A 98 -11.19 13.22 -0.95
CA LEU A 98 -11.59 14.61 -0.65
C LEU A 98 -12.42 15.23 -1.79
N ASP A 99 -12.61 14.52 -2.92
CA ASP A 99 -13.43 15.01 -4.04
C ASP A 99 -14.93 14.78 -3.77
N PRO A 100 -15.73 15.83 -3.57
CA PRO A 100 -17.16 15.70 -3.32
C PRO A 100 -17.95 15.16 -4.52
N GLU A 101 -17.46 15.32 -5.76
CA GLU A 101 -18.13 14.77 -6.95
C GLU A 101 -17.90 13.26 -7.05
N LEU A 102 -16.65 12.81 -6.90
CA LEU A 102 -16.35 11.38 -6.83
C LEU A 102 -17.09 10.68 -5.67
N ALA A 103 -17.19 11.35 -4.51
CA ALA A 103 -17.98 10.85 -3.39
C ALA A 103 -19.48 10.68 -3.76
N ARG A 104 -20.07 11.63 -4.49
CA ARG A 104 -21.46 11.51 -4.98
C ARG A 104 -21.64 10.37 -5.95
N GLN A 105 -20.69 10.17 -6.86
CA GLN A 105 -20.72 9.07 -7.83
C GLN A 105 -20.69 7.71 -7.11
N ARG A 106 -19.78 7.54 -6.16
CA ARG A 106 -19.69 6.33 -5.32
C ARG A 106 -20.95 6.08 -4.50
N GLN A 107 -21.56 7.13 -3.97
CA GLN A 107 -22.85 7.02 -3.28
C GLN A 107 -23.98 6.55 -4.22
N ALA A 108 -24.01 7.03 -5.47
CA ALA A 108 -24.96 6.57 -6.47
C ALA A 108 -24.76 5.09 -6.86
N GLU A 109 -23.53 4.58 -6.73
CA GLU A 109 -23.18 3.16 -6.91
C GLU A 109 -23.48 2.29 -5.68
N GLY A 110 -24.03 2.88 -4.61
CA GLY A 110 -24.45 2.18 -3.39
C GLY A 110 -23.42 2.16 -2.26
N CYS A 111 -22.30 2.89 -2.39
CA CYS A 111 -21.34 3.03 -1.31
C CYS A 111 -21.82 4.02 -0.25
N THR A 112 -21.62 3.69 1.03
CA THR A 112 -21.84 4.65 2.12
C THR A 112 -20.61 5.54 2.26
N ALA A 113 -20.82 6.86 2.23
CA ALA A 113 -19.79 7.87 2.42
C ALA A 113 -20.04 8.66 3.71
N THR A 114 -19.08 8.64 4.64
CA THR A 114 -19.14 9.37 5.90
C THR A 114 -18.22 10.59 5.85
N PRO A 115 -18.75 11.83 5.92
CA PRO A 115 -17.93 13.03 5.90
C PRO A 115 -17.13 13.18 7.21
N ARG A 116 -15.85 13.52 7.08
CA ARG A 116 -14.91 13.78 8.19
C ARG A 116 -14.07 15.00 7.90
N GLU A 117 -13.91 15.89 8.87
CA GLU A 117 -13.02 17.03 8.74
C GLU A 117 -11.59 16.61 9.08
N VAL A 118 -10.66 16.80 8.15
CA VAL A 118 -9.25 16.40 8.29
C VAL A 118 -8.32 17.60 8.09
N LYS A 119 -7.14 17.54 8.71
CA LYS A 119 -6.06 18.50 8.44
C LYS A 119 -5.48 18.22 7.05
N VAL A 120 -5.18 19.27 6.30
CA VAL A 120 -4.48 19.19 5.02
C VAL A 120 -3.12 19.89 5.15
N SER A 121 -2.07 19.27 4.62
CA SER A 121 -0.75 19.88 4.44
C SER A 121 -0.28 19.74 2.99
N THR A 122 0.87 20.32 2.66
CA THR A 122 1.51 20.15 1.34
C THR A 122 2.68 19.19 1.47
N LEU A 123 3.02 18.47 0.39
CA LEU A 123 4.22 17.63 0.43
C LEU A 123 5.49 18.45 0.61
N ASP A 124 5.56 19.68 0.07
CA ASP A 124 6.71 20.56 0.29
C ASP A 124 6.94 20.84 1.78
N ALA A 125 5.87 21.13 2.54
CA ALA A 125 5.96 21.38 3.98
C ALA A 125 6.39 20.14 4.75
N ILE A 126 5.83 18.97 4.41
CA ILE A 126 6.22 17.68 5.02
C ILE A 126 7.68 17.35 4.71
N CYS A 127 8.11 17.52 3.46
CA CYS A 127 9.49 17.28 3.08
C CYS A 127 10.45 18.25 3.79
N ALA A 128 10.10 19.53 3.87
CA ALA A 128 10.91 20.53 4.58
C ALA A 128 11.10 20.24 6.06
N ALA A 129 10.12 19.58 6.70
CA ALA A 129 10.18 19.24 8.11
C ALA A 129 10.92 17.92 8.40
N HIS A 130 10.92 16.97 7.45
CA HIS A 130 11.25 15.57 7.76
C HIS A 130 12.20 14.88 6.79
N VAL A 131 12.46 15.44 5.60
CA VAL A 131 13.30 14.81 4.58
C VAL A 131 14.71 15.39 4.62
N GLU A 132 15.70 14.54 4.91
CA GLU A 132 17.11 14.91 5.00
C GLU A 132 17.96 14.37 3.84
N GLY A 133 17.41 13.47 3.02
CA GLY A 133 18.15 12.70 2.03
C GLY A 133 17.35 12.38 0.76
N PRO A 134 17.87 11.47 -0.09
CA PRO A 134 17.23 11.12 -1.35
C PRO A 134 15.90 10.40 -1.12
N ILE A 135 14.85 10.88 -1.79
CA ILE A 135 13.56 10.19 -1.86
C ILE A 135 13.66 9.18 -3.01
N HIS A 136 13.66 7.88 -2.70
CA HIS A 136 13.85 6.85 -3.71
C HIS A 136 12.56 6.58 -4.48
N PHE A 137 11.41 6.64 -3.81
CA PHE A 137 10.13 6.71 -4.50
C PHE A 137 9.07 7.47 -3.70
N LEU A 138 8.12 8.06 -4.42
CA LEU A 138 6.92 8.69 -3.92
C LEU A 138 5.72 7.94 -4.52
N LYS A 139 4.88 7.35 -3.67
CA LYS A 139 3.59 6.75 -4.05
C LYS A 139 2.48 7.76 -3.75
N ILE A 140 1.60 7.99 -4.73
CA ILE A 140 0.46 8.88 -4.63
C ILE A 140 -0.78 8.13 -5.10
N ASP A 141 -1.72 8.00 -4.19
CA ASP A 141 -3.00 7.32 -4.41
C ASP A 141 -3.96 7.96 -3.42
N VAL A 142 -4.66 8.98 -3.90
CA VAL A 142 -5.54 9.81 -3.08
C VAL A 142 -6.91 9.93 -3.72
N GLU A 143 -7.24 8.95 -4.57
CA GLU A 143 -8.55 8.75 -5.16
C GLU A 143 -9.03 10.00 -5.91
N GLY A 144 -8.27 10.42 -6.92
CA GLY A 144 -8.64 11.48 -7.88
C GLY A 144 -8.05 12.86 -7.60
N LEU A 145 -7.11 12.96 -6.65
CA LEU A 145 -6.48 14.22 -6.23
C LEU A 145 -4.95 14.22 -6.37
N GLU A 146 -4.41 13.31 -7.17
CA GLU A 146 -2.98 13.15 -7.44
C GLU A 146 -2.39 14.47 -7.97
N GLY A 147 -3.13 15.16 -8.84
CA GLY A 147 -2.73 16.46 -9.36
C GLY A 147 -2.64 17.56 -8.29
N ALA A 148 -3.51 17.54 -7.28
CA ALA A 148 -3.46 18.48 -6.16
C ALA A 148 -2.25 18.19 -5.25
N VAL A 149 -1.95 16.92 -5.03
CA VAL A 149 -0.75 16.49 -4.30
C VAL A 149 0.52 16.96 -5.01
N LEU A 150 0.62 16.73 -6.31
CA LEU A 150 1.79 17.13 -7.12
C LEU A 150 1.97 18.65 -7.18
N ARG A 151 0.88 19.44 -7.27
CA ARG A 151 0.96 20.91 -7.19
C ARG A 151 1.42 21.42 -5.82
N GLY A 152 1.25 20.63 -4.76
CA GLY A 152 1.76 20.90 -3.42
C GLY A 152 3.23 20.52 -3.20
N LEU A 153 3.97 20.12 -4.24
CA LEU A 153 5.36 19.67 -4.17
C LEU A 153 6.25 20.48 -5.12
N ASP A 154 7.29 21.13 -4.59
CA ASP A 154 8.34 21.71 -5.42
C ASP A 154 9.34 20.63 -5.88
N LEU A 155 9.16 20.13 -7.10
CA LEU A 155 9.98 19.08 -7.71
C LEU A 155 11.41 19.51 -8.07
N ASN A 156 11.73 20.81 -7.98
CA ASN A 156 13.12 21.29 -8.10
C ASN A 156 13.86 21.20 -6.76
N ARG A 157 13.11 21.30 -5.66
CA ARG A 157 13.64 21.23 -4.30
C ARG A 157 13.65 19.80 -3.77
N TRP A 158 12.57 19.07 -3.96
CA TRP A 158 12.37 17.70 -3.51
C TRP A 158 12.27 16.78 -4.71
N ARG A 159 13.24 15.87 -4.82
CA ARG A 159 13.46 15.11 -6.05
C ARG A 159 13.32 13.60 -5.83
N PRO A 160 12.08 13.07 -5.75
CA PRO A 160 11.84 11.64 -5.84
C PRO A 160 12.50 11.05 -7.09
N TRP A 161 13.21 9.94 -6.95
CA TRP A 161 13.78 9.26 -8.11
C TRP A 161 12.67 8.66 -8.97
N LEU A 162 11.68 8.07 -8.31
CA LEU A 162 10.49 7.47 -8.92
C LEU A 162 9.24 8.10 -8.31
N ILE A 163 8.27 8.41 -9.15
CA ILE A 163 6.92 8.78 -8.75
C ILE A 163 5.97 7.75 -9.33
N LEU A 164 5.22 7.12 -8.44
CA LEU A 164 4.10 6.24 -8.76
C LEU A 164 2.82 7.01 -8.44
N ALA A 165 1.99 7.25 -9.44
CA ALA A 165 0.72 7.94 -9.25
C ALA A 165 -0.43 7.10 -9.82
N GLU A 166 -1.46 6.89 -9.01
CA GLU A 166 -2.65 6.17 -9.41
C GLU A 166 -3.40 6.95 -10.52
N THR A 167 -3.76 6.24 -11.59
CA THR A 167 -4.41 6.79 -12.79
C THR A 167 -5.18 5.71 -13.58
N PRO A 168 -6.11 4.95 -12.95
CA PRO A 168 -6.69 3.74 -13.53
C PRO A 168 -7.56 4.00 -14.76
N PHE A 169 -8.21 5.16 -14.84
CA PHE A 169 -9.20 5.47 -15.88
C PHE A 169 -8.74 6.52 -16.89
N ASP A 170 -7.78 7.36 -16.52
CA ASP A 170 -7.21 8.39 -17.39
C ASP A 170 -5.76 8.03 -17.70
N HIS A 171 -5.41 7.84 -18.97
CA HIS A 171 -4.03 7.53 -19.37
C HIS A 171 -3.22 8.80 -19.68
N ASP A 172 -3.86 9.97 -19.68
CA ASP A 172 -3.24 11.26 -19.93
C ASP A 172 -3.79 12.35 -19.00
N PRO A 173 -3.66 12.16 -17.67
CA PRO A 173 -4.19 13.12 -16.69
C PRO A 173 -3.48 14.47 -16.80
N GLU A 174 -4.18 15.53 -16.41
CA GLU A 174 -3.73 16.91 -16.62
C GLU A 174 -2.43 17.25 -15.89
N TRP A 175 -2.12 16.53 -14.81
CA TRP A 175 -0.90 16.69 -14.02
C TRP A 175 0.33 15.99 -14.64
N LYS A 176 0.14 15.13 -15.65
CA LYS A 176 1.24 14.43 -16.33
C LYS A 176 2.15 15.39 -17.09
N ALA A 177 1.58 16.33 -17.86
CA ALA A 177 2.39 17.28 -18.62
C ALA A 177 3.29 18.17 -17.74
N PRO A 178 2.82 18.74 -16.62
CA PRO A 178 3.68 19.40 -15.63
C PRO A 178 4.82 18.51 -15.10
N LEU A 179 4.54 17.23 -14.84
CA LEU A 179 5.53 16.29 -14.34
C LEU A 179 6.64 16.04 -15.37
N LEU A 180 6.27 15.86 -16.64
CA LEU A 180 7.23 15.73 -17.75
C LEU A 180 8.05 17.02 -17.93
N ALA A 181 7.41 18.18 -17.85
CA ALA A 181 8.08 19.48 -17.92
C ALA A 181 9.07 19.70 -16.76
N ALA A 182 8.85 19.06 -15.61
CA ALA A 182 9.77 19.06 -14.47
C ALA A 182 10.95 18.07 -14.63
N GLY A 183 11.16 17.46 -15.81
CA GLY A 183 12.27 16.56 -16.07
C GLY A 183 12.05 15.14 -15.53
N TYR A 184 10.81 14.67 -15.53
CA TYR A 184 10.50 13.26 -15.34
C TYR A 184 10.16 12.62 -16.68
N ARG A 185 10.47 11.33 -16.82
CA ARG A 185 10.11 10.50 -17.96
C ARG A 185 9.03 9.52 -17.54
N PHE A 186 7.96 9.44 -18.32
CA PHE A 186 7.00 8.35 -18.18
C PHE A 186 7.65 7.05 -18.66
N VAL A 187 7.78 6.06 -17.76
CA VAL A 187 8.49 4.81 -18.05
C VAL A 187 7.58 3.58 -18.10
N HIS A 188 6.42 3.61 -17.45
CA HIS A 188 5.50 2.48 -17.43
C HIS A 188 4.09 2.87 -17.00
N PHE A 189 3.11 2.07 -17.42
CA PHE A 189 1.78 2.01 -16.83
C PHE A 189 1.40 0.55 -16.61
N ASP A 190 1.00 0.22 -15.39
CA ASP A 190 0.73 -1.18 -15.00
C ASP A 190 -0.75 -1.57 -15.04
N GLY A 191 -1.61 -0.67 -15.54
CA GLY A 191 -3.06 -0.83 -15.54
C GLY A 191 -3.77 -0.03 -14.45
N LEU A 192 -3.05 0.37 -13.39
CA LEU A 192 -3.56 1.21 -12.31
C LEU A 192 -2.73 2.48 -12.15
N ASN A 193 -1.40 2.35 -12.15
CA ASN A 193 -0.48 3.41 -11.81
C ASN A 193 0.41 3.80 -12.99
N GLY A 194 0.64 5.11 -13.14
CA GLY A 194 1.67 5.68 -13.98
C GLY A 194 2.99 5.80 -13.22
N TYR A 195 4.09 5.37 -13.86
CA TYR A 195 5.44 5.42 -13.30
C TYR A 195 6.25 6.49 -14.01
N TYR A 196 6.85 7.38 -13.22
CA TYR A 196 7.63 8.50 -13.69
C TYR A 196 9.01 8.48 -13.05
N LEU A 197 10.05 8.47 -13.88
CA LEU A 197 11.44 8.40 -13.46
C LEU A 197 12.12 9.75 -13.68
N ALA A 198 12.77 10.30 -12.66
CA ALA A 198 13.57 11.50 -12.82
C ALA A 198 14.70 11.27 -13.83
N GLU A 199 14.93 12.21 -14.76
CA GLU A 199 15.88 12.04 -15.87
C GLU A 199 17.30 11.64 -15.42
N GLU A 200 17.76 12.19 -14.30
CA GLU A 200 19.06 11.89 -13.69
C GLU A 200 19.18 10.45 -13.16
N GLN A 201 18.07 9.71 -13.11
CA GLN A 201 17.98 8.31 -12.67
C GLN A 201 17.75 7.33 -13.82
N ALA A 202 17.98 7.73 -15.08
CA ALA A 202 17.77 6.92 -16.29
C ALA A 202 18.36 5.49 -16.24
N ARG A 203 19.40 5.26 -15.43
CA ARG A 203 19.95 3.90 -15.18
C ARG A 203 18.94 2.90 -14.61
N LEU A 204 17.85 3.37 -14.00
CA LEU A 204 16.78 2.54 -13.43
C LEU A 204 15.67 2.19 -14.44
N GLU A 205 15.63 2.86 -15.60
CA GLU A 205 14.56 2.73 -16.59
C GLU A 205 14.36 1.28 -17.07
N GLY A 206 15.45 0.53 -17.23
CA GLY A 206 15.42 -0.86 -17.67
C GLY A 206 14.62 -1.80 -16.75
N ALA A 207 14.43 -1.44 -15.47
CA ALA A 207 13.62 -2.24 -14.54
C ALA A 207 12.13 -2.22 -14.91
N PHE A 208 11.67 -1.23 -15.68
CA PHE A 208 10.28 -1.02 -16.05
C PHE A 208 9.92 -1.54 -17.45
N ALA A 209 10.90 -2.09 -18.18
CA ALA A 209 10.71 -2.58 -19.54
C ALA A 209 9.84 -3.85 -19.63
N LEU A 210 9.72 -4.61 -18.55
CA LEU A 210 8.96 -5.86 -18.49
C LEU A 210 8.04 -5.86 -17.27
N PRO A 211 6.87 -6.51 -17.33
CA PRO A 211 6.08 -6.76 -16.12
C PRO A 211 6.86 -7.67 -15.14
N PRO A 212 6.48 -7.68 -13.84
CA PRO A 212 6.89 -8.71 -12.89
C PRO A 212 6.68 -10.10 -13.46
N ASN A 213 7.68 -10.95 -13.29
CA ASN A 213 7.68 -12.29 -13.84
C ASN A 213 8.53 -13.23 -12.97
N LEU A 214 8.67 -14.47 -13.43
CA LEU A 214 9.38 -15.53 -12.71
C LEU A 214 10.81 -15.14 -12.29
N LEU A 215 11.47 -14.24 -13.02
CA LEU A 215 12.85 -13.82 -12.73
C LEU A 215 12.97 -12.84 -11.56
N ASP A 216 11.85 -12.36 -10.99
CA ASP A 216 11.86 -11.48 -9.82
C ASP A 216 11.90 -12.21 -8.48
N ASP A 217 11.72 -13.54 -8.49
CA ASP A 217 11.87 -14.42 -7.32
C ASP A 217 11.07 -13.92 -6.09
N PHE A 218 9.81 -13.54 -6.31
CA PHE A 218 8.90 -13.09 -5.27
C PHE A 218 7.81 -14.12 -4.96
N GLN A 219 7.19 -13.97 -3.80
CA GLN A 219 6.02 -14.69 -3.34
C GLN A 219 4.90 -13.68 -3.06
N LEU A 220 3.66 -14.08 -3.28
CA LEU A 220 2.52 -13.28 -2.84
C LEU A 220 2.31 -13.47 -1.33
N CYS A 221 1.88 -12.42 -0.65
CA CYS A 221 1.45 -12.54 0.73
C CYS A 221 0.25 -13.49 0.86
N HIS A 222 0.02 -14.00 2.06
CA HIS A 222 -1.11 -14.88 2.32
C HIS A 222 -2.44 -14.16 2.06
N GLY A 223 -3.32 -14.73 1.23
CA GLY A 223 -4.62 -14.15 0.91
C GLY A 223 -4.60 -13.05 -0.15
N HIS A 224 -3.47 -12.84 -0.84
CA HIS A 224 -3.35 -11.84 -1.90
C HIS A 224 -4.40 -12.03 -3.01
N ALA A 225 -4.95 -10.94 -3.57
CA ALA A 225 -6.02 -10.99 -4.58
C ALA A 225 -5.65 -11.78 -5.85
N MET A 226 -4.39 -11.70 -6.28
CA MET A 226 -3.83 -12.51 -7.39
C MET A 226 -3.45 -13.95 -7.02
N SER A 227 -3.61 -14.38 -5.77
CA SER A 227 -3.34 -15.76 -5.35
C SER A 227 -4.59 -16.65 -5.47
N HIS A 228 -4.39 -17.97 -5.51
CA HIS A 228 -5.53 -18.89 -5.45
C HIS A 228 -6.28 -18.66 -4.12
N PRO A 229 -7.63 -18.61 -4.12
CA PRO A 229 -8.40 -18.43 -2.89
C PRO A 229 -7.97 -19.42 -1.82
N VAL A 230 -7.47 -18.90 -0.70
CA VAL A 230 -6.99 -19.70 0.44
C VAL A 230 -8.09 -19.98 1.45
N ALA A 231 -9.10 -19.10 1.54
CA ALA A 231 -10.19 -19.23 2.53
C ALA A 231 -10.91 -20.60 2.51
N PRO A 232 -11.24 -21.21 1.35
CA PRO A 232 -11.84 -22.56 1.35
C PRO A 232 -10.90 -23.64 1.89
N LEU A 233 -9.60 -23.51 1.64
CA LEU A 233 -8.58 -24.44 2.14
C LEU A 233 -8.37 -24.27 3.65
N GLU A 234 -8.35 -23.03 4.13
CA GLU A 234 -8.25 -22.72 5.55
C GLU A 234 -9.46 -23.25 6.33
N GLN A 235 -10.67 -23.02 5.81
CA GLN A 235 -11.90 -23.57 6.41
C GLN A 235 -11.86 -25.10 6.44
N ALA A 236 -11.40 -25.76 5.37
CA ALA A 236 -11.26 -27.20 5.34
C ALA A 236 -10.21 -27.70 6.35
N LEU A 237 -9.10 -26.97 6.50
CA LEU A 237 -8.06 -27.28 7.48
C LEU A 237 -8.59 -27.14 8.92
N GLU A 238 -9.26 -26.04 9.25
CA GLU A 238 -9.88 -25.83 10.57
C GLU A 238 -10.89 -26.93 10.89
N GLN A 239 -11.74 -27.30 9.94
CA GLN A 239 -12.70 -28.40 10.12
C GLN A 239 -12.00 -29.73 10.35
N ALA A 240 -10.90 -30.01 9.64
CA ALA A 240 -10.12 -31.24 9.81
C ALA A 240 -9.42 -31.28 11.18
N LEU A 241 -8.84 -30.17 11.62
CA LEU A 241 -8.19 -30.04 12.93
C LEU A 241 -9.21 -30.25 14.06
N LYS A 242 -10.36 -29.57 13.98
CA LYS A 242 -11.44 -29.76 14.96
C LYS A 242 -11.91 -31.20 15.04
N ARG A 243 -12.08 -31.88 13.89
CA ARG A 243 -12.44 -33.31 13.85
C ARG A 243 -11.38 -34.20 14.49
N ALA A 244 -10.10 -33.86 14.33
CA ALA A 244 -9.00 -34.60 14.94
C ALA A 244 -9.02 -34.41 16.46
N GLU A 245 -9.19 -33.18 16.95
CA GLU A 245 -9.33 -32.87 18.38
C GLU A 245 -10.52 -33.60 19.01
N ASP A 246 -11.68 -33.59 18.36
CA ASP A 246 -12.88 -34.29 18.80
C ASP A 246 -12.64 -35.81 18.90
N ALA A 247 -11.94 -36.39 17.92
CA ALA A 247 -11.61 -37.82 17.90
C ALA A 247 -10.59 -38.18 18.99
N GLU A 248 -9.58 -37.35 19.22
CA GLU A 248 -8.61 -37.53 20.31
C GLU A 248 -9.28 -37.44 21.67
N GLN A 249 -10.19 -36.49 21.86
CA GLN A 249 -10.95 -36.33 23.09
C GLN A 249 -11.84 -37.55 23.34
N ALA A 250 -12.60 -37.99 22.32
CA ALA A 250 -13.42 -39.19 22.42
C ALA A 250 -12.59 -40.44 22.77
N LEU A 251 -11.38 -40.58 22.21
CA LEU A 251 -10.46 -41.68 22.55
C LEU A 251 -9.98 -41.59 24.01
N ARG A 252 -9.65 -40.38 24.50
CA ARG A 252 -9.27 -40.16 25.92
C ARG A 252 -10.42 -40.53 26.85
N ASP A 253 -11.63 -40.08 26.54
CA ASP A 253 -12.82 -40.36 27.33
C ASP A 253 -13.13 -41.86 27.37
N TRP A 254 -13.03 -42.53 26.21
CA TRP A 254 -13.20 -43.98 26.12
C TRP A 254 -12.15 -44.75 26.93
N ARG A 255 -10.88 -44.33 26.86
CA ARG A 255 -9.79 -44.91 27.69
C ARG A 255 -9.95 -44.63 29.19
N ALA A 256 -10.68 -43.59 29.56
CA ALA A 256 -10.97 -43.27 30.96
C ALA A 256 -12.09 -44.14 31.56
N LEU A 257 -12.85 -44.87 30.74
CA LEU A 257 -13.97 -45.68 31.21
C LEU A 257 -13.53 -46.82 32.15
N PRO A 258 -14.29 -47.12 33.22
CA PRO A 258 -13.88 -48.09 34.24
C PRO A 258 -13.66 -49.51 33.71
N TRP A 259 -14.42 -49.93 32.70
CA TRP A 259 -14.27 -51.27 32.12
C TRP A 259 -13.03 -51.36 31.24
N TYR A 260 -12.67 -50.29 30.53
CA TYR A 260 -11.49 -50.26 29.67
C TYR A 260 -10.20 -50.31 30.51
N ARG A 261 -10.15 -49.51 31.59
CA ARG A 261 -9.04 -49.55 32.56
C ARG A 261 -8.86 -50.90 33.24
N ARG A 262 -9.94 -51.66 33.46
CA ARG A 262 -9.86 -53.02 34.05
C ARG A 262 -9.33 -54.08 33.07
N LEU A 263 -9.52 -53.87 31.76
CA LEU A 263 -9.11 -54.84 30.74
C LEU A 263 -7.73 -54.55 30.15
N PHE A 264 -7.30 -53.29 30.15
CA PHE A 264 -6.10 -52.85 29.41
C PHE A 264 -5.19 -51.88 30.20
N GLY A 265 -5.49 -51.61 31.47
CA GLY A 265 -4.74 -50.70 32.34
C GLY A 265 -3.80 -51.41 33.31
#